data_AF-A0A7V4QEA8-F1
#
_entry.id   AF-A0A7V4QEA8-F1
#
_cell.length_a   1.000
_cell.length_b   1.000
_cell.length_c   1.000
_cell.angle_alpha   90.00
_cell.angle_beta   90.00
_cell.angle_gamma   90.00
#
_symmetry.space_group_name_H-M   'P 1'
#
loop_
_entity.id
_entity.type
_entity.pdbx_description
1 polymer ?
#
loop_
_entity_poly.entity_id
_entity_poly.type
_entity_poly.pdbx_seq_one_letter_code
_entity_poly.pdbx_strand_id
1 'polypeptide(L)'
;MIKRYILFGIINLIFFSFNQDTWARRVREMKRYALKYVYGPVSSWRLGASLGIDPLSQEEKICSFDCFYCQIGPTEVFSVERRVFVETEEIIKEVEFVLENYAGEIDYITFSGRGEPTLASNLGEIVREIKKITKIPIAILTNSTLLGRKDVQEDLKEVDFVIAKIDAYDEDSFQTMNHPYPDLSFASIIAGIREFRKIYSGRMGIQIMFTQENKQGAEKIAQIVKSLGLRPGDQIQLNTPLRPRVDTFLEDY
;
A
#
# COMPACT_ATOMS: atom_id res chain seq x y z
N MET A 1 -40.81 -45.94 -11.49
CA MET A 1 -40.33 -46.70 -10.31
C MET A 1 -39.40 -45.77 -9.51
N ILE A 2 -39.95 -44.82 -8.73
CA ILE A 2 -39.97 -44.75 -7.24
C ILE A 2 -38.54 -44.77 -6.66
N LYS A 3 -37.96 -43.75 -5.98
CA LYS A 3 -38.37 -42.92 -4.81
C LYS A 3 -37.67 -41.54 -4.89
N ARG A 4 -38.31 -40.37 -4.72
CA ARG A 4 -38.81 -39.67 -3.49
C ARG A 4 -37.75 -39.49 -2.38
N TYR A 5 -37.35 -38.25 -2.11
CA TYR A 5 -37.62 -37.56 -0.83
C TYR A 5 -37.64 -36.04 -1.03
N ILE A 6 -38.73 -35.44 -0.53
CA ILE A 6 -39.02 -34.01 -0.41
C ILE A 6 -38.67 -33.63 1.04
N LEU A 7 -38.02 -32.50 1.26
CA LEU A 7 -38.28 -31.72 2.48
C LEU A 7 -38.43 -30.24 2.11
N PHE A 8 -39.66 -29.77 2.29
CA PHE A 8 -40.09 -28.38 2.19
C PHE A 8 -39.47 -27.57 3.34
N GLY A 9 -38.91 -26.41 3.01
CA GLY A 9 -38.57 -25.35 3.97
C GLY A 9 -38.82 -24.01 3.32
N ILE A 10 -40.03 -23.47 3.53
CA ILE A 10 -40.44 -22.13 3.11
C ILE A 10 -39.70 -21.12 3.99
N ILE A 11 -38.78 -20.36 3.41
CA ILE A 11 -38.32 -19.08 3.96
C ILE A 11 -38.47 -18.05 2.86
N ASN A 12 -39.29 -17.03 3.14
CA ASN A 12 -39.64 -15.92 2.27
C ASN A 12 -38.42 -15.35 1.52
N LEU A 13 -38.36 -15.61 0.21
CA LEU A 13 -37.49 -14.87 -0.70
C LEU A 13 -38.06 -13.46 -0.87
N ILE A 14 -37.46 -12.48 -0.19
CA ILE A 14 -37.41 -11.12 -0.72
C ILE A 14 -36.44 -11.19 -1.90
N PHE A 15 -37.00 -11.23 -3.11
CA PHE A 15 -36.26 -11.11 -4.36
C PHE A 15 -35.60 -9.72 -4.43
N PHE A 16 -34.34 -9.61 -3.99
CA PHE A 16 -33.44 -8.67 -4.63
C PHE A 16 -32.81 -9.40 -5.81
N SER A 17 -33.31 -9.11 -7.01
CA SER A 17 -32.71 -9.54 -8.27
C SER A 17 -31.33 -8.87 -8.43
N PHE A 18 -30.31 -9.44 -7.78
CA PHE A 18 -28.93 -9.21 -8.21
C PHE A 18 -28.70 -10.10 -9.41
N ASN A 19 -28.89 -9.50 -10.58
CA ASN A 19 -28.72 -10.17 -11.86
C ASN A 19 -27.23 -10.55 -12.04
N GLN A 20 -26.89 -11.83 -11.84
CA GLN A 20 -25.50 -12.34 -11.97
C GLN A 20 -24.89 -12.01 -13.34
N ASP A 21 -25.71 -11.82 -14.38
CA ASP A 21 -25.29 -11.41 -15.71
C ASP A 21 -24.72 -9.98 -15.76
N THR A 22 -25.18 -9.08 -14.88
CA THR A 22 -24.68 -7.70 -14.84
C THR A 22 -23.29 -7.61 -14.21
N TRP A 23 -23.03 -8.38 -13.16
CA TRP A 23 -21.72 -8.45 -12.51
C TRP A 23 -20.69 -9.13 -13.42
N ALA A 24 -21.03 -10.28 -14.03
CA ALA A 24 -20.14 -10.96 -14.97
C ALA A 24 -19.87 -10.15 -16.25
N ARG A 25 -20.80 -9.26 -16.64
CA ARG A 25 -20.61 -8.30 -17.75
C ARG A 25 -19.75 -7.12 -17.32
N ARG A 26 -19.97 -6.53 -16.15
CA ARG A 26 -19.15 -5.44 -15.60
C ARG A 26 -17.72 -5.86 -15.30
N VAL A 27 -17.50 -7.07 -14.76
CA VAL A 27 -16.17 -7.66 -14.59
C VAL A 27 -15.48 -7.89 -15.94
N ARG A 28 -16.23 -8.27 -16.98
CA ARG A 28 -15.73 -8.34 -18.36
C ARG A 28 -15.43 -6.96 -18.94
N GLU A 29 -16.22 -5.94 -18.62
CA GLU A 29 -16.00 -4.54 -19.02
C GLU A 29 -14.79 -3.93 -18.29
N MET A 30 -14.58 -4.23 -17.00
CA MET A 30 -13.35 -3.92 -16.28
C MET A 30 -12.12 -4.60 -16.89
N LYS A 31 -12.24 -5.82 -17.42
CA LYS A 31 -11.18 -6.45 -18.23
C LYS A 31 -10.99 -5.79 -19.61
N ARG A 32 -11.98 -5.04 -20.09
CA ARG A 32 -11.98 -4.37 -21.41
C ARG A 32 -11.31 -2.99 -21.36
N TYR A 33 -11.29 -2.35 -20.19
CA TYR A 33 -10.47 -1.18 -19.90
C TYR A 33 -9.23 -1.65 -19.14
N ALA A 34 -8.08 -1.73 -19.83
CA ALA A 34 -6.82 -2.00 -19.18
C ALA A 34 -6.46 -0.82 -18.28
N LEU A 35 -6.87 -0.88 -17.00
CA LEU A 35 -6.48 0.09 -15.98
C LEU A 35 -4.95 0.10 -15.87
N LYS A 36 -4.36 1.29 -15.89
CA LYS A 36 -2.91 1.51 -15.89
C LYS A 36 -2.39 1.97 -14.54
N TYR A 37 -3.22 2.65 -13.76
CA TYR A 37 -2.83 3.34 -12.53
C TYR A 37 -3.57 2.78 -11.32
N VAL A 38 -4.75 2.20 -11.54
CA VAL A 38 -5.60 1.62 -10.50
C VAL A 38 -5.69 0.11 -10.64
N TYR A 39 -5.66 -0.62 -9.52
CA TYR A 39 -5.80 -2.08 -9.52
C TYR A 39 -6.59 -2.59 -8.31
N GLY A 40 -7.16 -3.78 -8.44
CA GLY A 40 -7.99 -4.38 -7.39
C GLY A 40 -9.48 -4.01 -7.51
N PRO A 41 -10.24 -3.99 -6.41
CA PRO A 41 -9.79 -4.13 -5.03
C PRO A 41 -9.08 -5.46 -4.72
N VAL A 42 -8.02 -5.41 -3.91
CA VAL A 42 -7.26 -6.59 -3.46
C VAL A 42 -7.61 -6.91 -2.01
N SER A 43 -7.68 -8.21 -1.68
CA SER A 43 -7.86 -8.65 -0.30
C SER A 43 -6.56 -8.43 0.48
N SER A 44 -6.60 -7.46 1.40
CA SER A 44 -5.49 -7.03 2.23
C SER A 44 -5.76 -7.41 3.69
N TRP A 45 -4.88 -8.22 4.27
CA TRP A 45 -5.00 -8.60 5.68
C TRP A 45 -4.95 -7.40 6.65
N ARG A 46 -4.37 -6.28 6.20
CA ARG A 46 -4.20 -5.04 6.98
C ARG A 46 -5.29 -3.99 6.71
N LEU A 47 -5.93 -4.02 5.54
CA LEU A 47 -6.80 -2.95 5.03
C LEU A 47 -8.12 -3.45 4.44
N GLY A 48 -8.47 -4.73 4.59
CA GLY A 48 -9.70 -5.29 4.01
C GLY A 48 -9.67 -5.31 2.48
N ALA A 49 -10.80 -5.03 1.83
CA ALA A 49 -10.90 -4.87 0.39
C ALA A 49 -10.33 -3.50 -0.02
N SER A 50 -9.08 -3.47 -0.50
CA SER A 50 -8.37 -2.23 -0.81
C SER A 50 -8.23 -1.99 -2.31
N LEU A 51 -8.71 -0.85 -2.80
CA LEU A 51 -8.41 -0.38 -4.16
C LEU A 51 -6.98 0.21 -4.18
N GLY A 52 -6.10 -0.33 -5.03
CA GLY A 52 -4.72 0.13 -5.13
C GLY A 52 -4.55 1.23 -6.18
N ILE A 53 -3.71 2.21 -5.89
CA ILE A 53 -3.27 3.27 -6.81
C ILE A 53 -1.75 3.26 -6.87
N ASP A 54 -1.21 3.03 -8.06
CA ASP A 54 0.21 3.22 -8.36
C ASP A 54 0.40 4.62 -8.99
N PRO A 55 0.87 5.62 -8.23
CA PRO A 55 1.04 6.96 -8.77
C PRO A 55 2.30 7.11 -9.64
N LEU A 56 3.13 6.06 -9.71
CA LEU A 56 4.32 6.03 -10.55
C LEU A 56 3.97 5.36 -11.88
N SER A 57 3.40 4.14 -11.84
CA SER A 57 2.97 3.35 -13.02
C SER A 57 3.96 3.35 -14.19
N GLN A 58 5.25 3.29 -13.88
CA GLN A 58 6.31 3.15 -14.87
C GLN A 58 6.60 1.66 -15.14
N GLU A 59 7.25 1.35 -16.26
CA GLU A 59 7.67 -0.02 -16.54
C GLU A 59 8.76 -0.46 -15.55
N GLU A 60 9.72 0.43 -15.27
CA GLU A 60 10.76 0.23 -14.27
C GLU A 60 10.24 0.47 -12.84
N LYS A 61 10.79 -0.25 -11.85
CA LYS A 61 10.60 0.07 -10.44
C LYS A 61 11.45 1.27 -10.07
N ILE A 62 10.78 2.35 -9.71
CA ILE A 62 11.42 3.59 -9.26
C ILE A 62 11.25 3.71 -7.75
N CYS A 63 12.35 3.58 -7.01
CA CYS A 63 12.30 3.51 -5.55
C CYS A 63 13.60 4.05 -4.97
N SER A 64 13.53 4.56 -3.75
CA SER A 64 14.73 4.95 -2.98
C SER A 64 15.38 3.77 -2.25
N PHE A 65 14.79 2.57 -2.31
CA PHE A 65 15.30 1.31 -1.77
C PHE A 65 15.32 0.23 -2.82
N ASP A 66 16.20 -0.76 -2.64
CA ASP A 66 16.14 -2.06 -3.29
C ASP A 66 16.06 -3.21 -2.27
N CYS A 67 14.93 -3.29 -1.57
CA CYS A 67 14.73 -4.28 -0.52
C CYS A 67 14.84 -5.71 -1.09
N PHE A 68 15.66 -6.55 -0.45
CA PHE A 68 15.97 -7.90 -0.95
C PHE A 68 14.77 -8.86 -0.98
N TYR A 69 13.68 -8.57 -0.26
CA TYR A 69 12.42 -9.34 -0.30
C TYR A 69 11.32 -8.70 -1.16
N CYS A 70 11.62 -7.63 -1.90
CA CYS A 70 10.61 -6.88 -2.64
C CYS A 70 10.01 -7.73 -3.77
N GLN A 71 8.74 -8.13 -3.66
CA GLN A 71 8.07 -8.98 -4.65
C GLN A 71 7.96 -8.38 -6.07
N ILE A 72 8.25 -7.08 -6.23
CA ILE A 72 8.28 -6.40 -7.52
C ILE A 72 9.56 -6.73 -8.30
N GLY A 73 10.65 -7.08 -7.60
CA GLY A 73 11.97 -7.30 -8.19
C GLY A 73 12.99 -6.21 -7.81
N PRO A 74 14.16 -6.21 -8.46
CA PRO A 74 15.19 -5.21 -8.25
C PRO A 74 14.73 -3.81 -8.62
N THR A 75 15.21 -2.80 -7.90
CA THR A 75 15.02 -1.40 -8.30
C THR A 75 15.95 -1.06 -9.44
N GLU A 76 15.40 -0.73 -10.60
CA GLU A 76 16.16 -0.32 -11.76
C GLU A 76 16.50 1.18 -11.72
N VAL A 77 15.65 2.00 -11.09
CA VAL A 77 15.85 3.45 -10.97
C VAL A 77 15.83 3.88 -9.50
N PHE A 78 17.03 4.08 -8.96
CA PHE A 78 17.23 4.63 -7.61
C PHE A 78 17.00 6.14 -7.62
N SER A 79 15.99 6.61 -6.87
CA SER A 79 15.68 8.05 -6.80
C SER A 79 15.14 8.47 -5.45
N VAL A 80 15.50 9.68 -5.04
CA VAL A 80 14.84 10.46 -3.97
C VAL A 80 14.18 11.73 -4.53
N GLU A 81 14.29 11.95 -5.84
CA GLU A 81 13.74 13.10 -6.55
C GLU A 81 12.27 12.88 -6.86
N ARG A 82 11.47 13.89 -6.50
CA ARG A 82 10.02 13.86 -6.69
C ARG A 82 9.66 14.52 -8.01
N ARG A 83 8.76 13.89 -8.78
CA ARG A 83 8.23 14.44 -10.03
C ARG A 83 6.82 13.92 -10.29
N VAL A 84 6.14 14.51 -11.26
CA VAL A 84 4.88 13.96 -11.77
C VAL A 84 5.23 12.81 -12.72
N PHE A 85 4.78 11.60 -12.39
CA PHE A 85 4.94 10.41 -13.23
C PHE A 85 3.66 10.12 -14.01
N VAL A 86 2.52 10.36 -13.39
CA VAL A 86 1.18 10.25 -13.96
C VAL A 86 0.41 11.51 -13.59
N GLU A 87 -0.25 12.11 -14.57
CA GLU A 87 -1.11 13.27 -14.36
C GLU A 87 -2.27 12.94 -13.42
N THR A 88 -2.62 13.88 -12.53
CA THR A 88 -3.65 13.68 -11.51
C THR A 88 -4.97 13.24 -12.13
N GLU A 89 -5.40 13.89 -13.20
CA GLU A 89 -6.67 13.62 -13.88
C GLU A 89 -6.77 12.21 -14.44
N GLU A 90 -5.65 11.62 -14.88
CA GLU A 90 -5.64 10.26 -15.41
C GLU A 90 -5.88 9.22 -14.32
N ILE A 91 -5.33 9.43 -13.12
CA ILE A 91 -5.59 8.58 -11.96
C ILE A 91 -7.06 8.74 -11.53
N ILE A 92 -7.56 9.98 -11.43
CA ILE A 92 -8.92 10.24 -10.97
C ILE A 92 -9.96 9.61 -11.90
N LYS A 93 -9.77 9.67 -13.22
CA LYS A 93 -10.65 8.99 -14.19
C LYS A 93 -10.75 7.48 -13.94
N GLU A 94 -9.62 6.81 -13.64
CA GLU A 94 -9.64 5.37 -13.34
C GLU A 94 -10.28 5.07 -11.98
N VAL A 95 -10.06 5.92 -10.98
CA VAL A 95 -10.71 5.79 -9.67
C VAL A 95 -12.23 5.93 -9.81
N GLU A 96 -12.73 7.00 -10.44
CA GLU A 96 -14.15 7.21 -10.69
C GLU A 96 -14.77 6.04 -11.45
N PHE A 97 -14.09 5.58 -12.51
CA PHE A 97 -14.53 4.42 -13.27
C PHE A 97 -14.69 3.18 -12.39
N VAL A 98 -13.73 2.88 -11.51
CA VAL A 98 -13.87 1.74 -10.59
C VAL A 98 -15.00 1.95 -9.59
N LEU A 99 -15.13 3.14 -9.01
CA LEU A 99 -16.19 3.45 -8.03
C LEU A 99 -17.61 3.34 -8.63
N GLU A 100 -17.80 3.72 -9.90
CA GLU A 100 -19.09 3.61 -10.57
C GLU A 100 -19.46 2.18 -10.97
N ASN A 101 -18.45 1.35 -11.28
CA ASN A 101 -18.65 0.05 -11.88
C ASN A 101 -18.50 -1.13 -10.91
N TYR A 102 -17.73 -0.96 -9.83
CA TYR A 102 -17.54 -1.97 -8.80
C TYR A 102 -18.69 -1.94 -7.78
N ALA A 103 -19.41 -3.05 -7.67
CA ALA A 103 -20.57 -3.17 -6.79
C ALA A 103 -20.25 -3.70 -5.37
N GLY A 104 -18.99 -4.04 -5.11
CA GLY A 104 -18.56 -4.52 -3.80
C GLY A 104 -18.14 -3.39 -2.86
N GLU A 105 -17.86 -3.74 -1.61
CA GLU A 105 -17.31 -2.79 -0.64
C GLU A 105 -15.82 -2.55 -0.87
N ILE A 106 -15.40 -1.31 -0.68
CA ILE A 106 -14.00 -0.90 -0.70
C ILE A 106 -13.72 -0.27 0.66
N ASP A 107 -12.91 -0.94 1.46
CA ASP A 107 -12.55 -0.51 2.80
C ASP A 107 -11.53 0.64 2.77
N TYR A 108 -10.61 0.62 1.80
CA TYR A 108 -9.55 1.62 1.63
C TYR A 108 -9.21 1.87 0.15
N ILE A 109 -8.83 3.12 -0.15
CA ILE A 109 -8.06 3.45 -1.35
C ILE A 109 -6.61 3.62 -0.93
N THR A 110 -5.70 2.83 -1.49
CA THR A 110 -4.32 2.73 -1.00
C THR A 110 -3.31 3.12 -2.07
N PHE A 111 -2.49 4.11 -1.78
CA PHE A 111 -1.29 4.41 -2.55
C PHE A 111 -0.22 3.36 -2.28
N SER A 112 0.07 2.55 -3.30
CA SER A 112 1.08 1.49 -3.33
C SER A 112 1.27 1.02 -4.78
N GLY A 113 2.37 0.37 -5.11
CA GLY A 113 2.56 -0.09 -6.48
C GLY A 113 3.98 -0.47 -6.78
N ARG A 114 4.42 -0.21 -8.01
CA ARG A 114 5.77 -0.44 -8.51
C ARG A 114 6.68 0.72 -8.13
N GLY A 115 7.07 0.77 -6.86
CA GLY A 115 8.03 1.76 -6.36
C GLY A 115 7.62 2.42 -5.05
N GLU A 116 8.23 3.58 -4.77
CA GLU A 116 7.91 4.38 -3.58
C GLU A 116 6.88 5.48 -3.94
N PRO A 117 5.62 5.39 -3.45
CA PRO A 117 4.55 6.31 -3.88
C PRO A 117 4.83 7.78 -3.55
N THR A 118 5.60 8.07 -2.50
CA THR A 118 5.94 9.46 -2.12
C THR A 118 6.86 10.16 -3.13
N LEU A 119 7.43 9.44 -4.10
CA LEU A 119 8.15 10.05 -5.23
C LEU A 119 7.22 10.84 -6.17
N ALA A 120 5.91 10.54 -6.20
CA ALA A 120 4.96 11.34 -6.97
C ALA A 120 4.83 12.74 -6.34
N SER A 121 5.24 13.79 -7.06
CA SER A 121 5.19 15.17 -6.54
C SER A 121 3.77 15.74 -6.47
N ASN A 122 2.82 15.15 -7.21
CA ASN A 122 1.40 15.48 -7.18
C ASN A 122 0.59 14.61 -6.19
N LEU A 123 1.23 13.83 -5.31
CA LEU A 123 0.54 12.92 -4.39
C LEU A 123 -0.55 13.61 -3.55
N GLY A 124 -0.26 14.78 -2.96
CA GLY A 124 -1.25 15.51 -2.17
C GLY A 124 -2.41 16.04 -3.00
N GLU A 125 -2.19 16.34 -4.28
CA GLU A 125 -3.26 16.71 -5.20
C GLU A 125 -4.19 15.53 -5.47
N ILE A 126 -3.63 14.37 -5.80
CA ILE A 126 -4.41 13.14 -6.03
C ILE A 126 -5.24 12.80 -4.78
N VAL A 127 -4.66 12.88 -3.58
CA VAL A 127 -5.37 12.67 -2.31
C VAL A 127 -6.58 13.61 -2.19
N ARG A 128 -6.39 14.90 -2.44
CA ARG A 128 -7.47 15.90 -2.35
C ARG A 128 -8.58 15.64 -3.37
N GLU A 129 -8.23 15.31 -4.61
CA GLU A 129 -9.24 15.02 -5.64
C GLU A 129 -10.04 13.75 -5.31
N ILE A 130 -9.40 12.68 -4.82
CA ILE A 130 -10.11 11.46 -4.38
C ILE A 130 -11.10 11.78 -3.25
N LYS A 131 -10.70 12.61 -2.27
CA LYS A 131 -11.57 13.00 -1.14
C LYS A 131 -12.79 13.84 -1.55
N LYS A 132 -12.78 14.47 -2.74
CA LYS A 132 -13.95 15.17 -3.28
C LYS A 132 -14.99 14.20 -3.83
N ILE A 133 -14.57 13.06 -4.37
CA ILE A 133 -15.45 12.11 -5.06
C ILE A 133 -15.90 10.93 -4.18
N THR A 134 -15.23 10.66 -3.06
CA THR A 134 -15.61 9.57 -2.15
C THR A 134 -15.29 9.84 -0.68
N LYS A 135 -15.90 9.04 0.21
CA LYS A 135 -15.63 9.00 1.66
C LYS A 135 -14.82 7.79 2.11
N ILE A 136 -14.45 6.90 1.18
CA ILE A 136 -13.57 5.76 1.46
C ILE A 136 -12.23 6.30 2.00
N PRO A 137 -11.73 5.80 3.14
CA PRO A 137 -10.50 6.29 3.72
C PRO A 137 -9.30 5.98 2.83
N ILE A 138 -8.34 6.90 2.83
CA ILE A 138 -7.12 6.78 2.04
C ILE A 138 -5.98 6.25 2.92
N ALA A 139 -5.28 5.23 2.43
CA ALA A 139 -4.05 4.73 3.02
C ALA A 139 -2.85 4.93 2.10
N ILE A 140 -1.65 4.87 2.65
CA ILE A 140 -0.41 4.80 1.88
C ILE A 140 0.56 3.81 2.51
N LEU A 141 1.21 3.01 1.67
CA LEU A 141 2.38 2.22 2.06
C LEU A 141 3.62 2.99 1.61
N THR A 142 4.47 3.37 2.56
CA THR A 142 5.72 4.09 2.27
C THR A 142 6.91 3.39 2.89
N ASN A 143 8.03 3.42 2.17
CA ASN A 143 9.32 2.94 2.62
C ASN A 143 10.00 3.88 3.64
N SER A 144 9.34 4.98 4.00
CA SER A 144 9.72 5.96 5.02
C SER A 144 10.83 6.94 4.64
N THR A 145 11.55 6.73 3.53
CA THR A 145 12.77 7.48 3.19
C THR A 145 12.55 8.98 3.05
N LEU A 146 11.39 9.38 2.53
CA LEU A 146 11.07 10.79 2.27
C LEU A 146 10.22 11.43 3.37
N LEU A 147 9.87 10.72 4.45
CA LEU A 147 9.00 11.24 5.52
C LEU A 147 9.60 12.43 6.28
N GLY A 148 10.91 12.62 6.22
CA GLY A 148 11.57 13.82 6.76
C GLY A 148 11.41 15.08 5.91
N ARG A 149 10.99 14.98 4.65
CA ARG A 149 10.86 16.13 3.76
C ARG A 149 9.55 16.87 4.00
N LYS A 150 9.61 18.21 4.04
CA LYS A 150 8.45 19.06 4.36
C LYS A 150 7.32 18.99 3.34
N ASP A 151 7.67 18.88 2.07
CA ASP A 151 6.71 18.71 0.97
C ASP A 151 5.97 17.37 1.08
N VAL A 152 6.68 16.27 1.36
CA VAL A 152 6.03 14.96 1.59
C VAL A 152 5.17 14.98 2.84
N GLN A 153 5.67 15.59 3.93
CA GLN A 153 4.88 15.76 5.14
C GLN A 153 3.57 16.50 4.88
N GLU A 154 3.58 17.53 4.03
CA GLU A 154 2.37 18.27 3.64
C GLU A 154 1.39 17.37 2.88
N ASP A 155 1.87 16.64 1.87
CA ASP A 155 1.03 15.74 1.07
C ASP A 155 0.36 14.65 1.92
N LEU A 156 1.06 14.13 2.93
CA LEU A 156 0.58 13.03 3.76
C LEU A 156 -0.30 13.45 4.94
N LYS A 157 -0.39 14.76 5.26
CA LYS A 157 -1.25 15.24 6.36
C LYS A 157 -2.72 14.87 6.17
N GLU A 158 -3.17 14.82 4.93
CA GLU A 158 -4.55 14.53 4.58
C GLU A 158 -4.83 13.03 4.39
N VAL A 159 -3.81 12.17 4.42
CA VAL A 159 -3.98 10.71 4.29
C VAL A 159 -4.49 10.14 5.62
N ASP A 160 -5.52 9.29 5.56
CA ASP A 160 -6.20 8.79 6.77
C ASP A 160 -5.38 7.73 7.51
N PHE A 161 -4.59 6.93 6.78
CA PHE A 161 -3.72 5.90 7.35
C PHE A 161 -2.34 5.81 6.65
N VAL A 162 -1.29 6.31 7.29
CA VAL A 162 0.10 6.17 6.81
C VAL A 162 0.77 4.95 7.42
N ILE A 163 1.19 4.00 6.58
CA ILE A 163 1.92 2.81 6.99
C ILE A 163 3.38 2.96 6.56
N ALA A 164 4.21 3.32 7.53
CA ALA A 164 5.64 3.53 7.38
C ALA A 164 6.40 2.24 7.68
N LYS A 165 7.45 1.97 6.91
CA LYS A 165 8.27 0.75 7.02
C LYS A 165 9.53 0.98 7.84
N ILE A 166 9.87 0.02 8.71
CA ILE A 166 11.15 -0.03 9.47
C ILE A 166 11.58 -1.49 9.61
N ASP A 167 12.48 -1.95 8.74
CA ASP A 167 12.93 -3.36 8.73
C ASP A 167 14.40 -3.53 9.15
N ALA A 168 15.05 -2.44 9.53
CA ALA A 168 16.43 -2.39 10.00
C ALA A 168 16.50 -1.91 11.45
N TYR A 169 17.61 -2.20 12.12
CA TYR A 169 17.85 -1.85 13.52
C TYR A 169 19.14 -1.06 13.76
N ASP A 170 19.95 -0.88 12.73
CA ASP A 170 21.16 -0.06 12.67
C ASP A 170 21.53 0.19 11.19
N GLU A 171 22.63 0.90 10.94
CA GLU A 171 23.05 1.27 9.58
C GLU A 171 23.43 0.04 8.75
N ASP A 172 24.15 -0.93 9.33
CA ASP A 172 24.58 -2.14 8.60
C ASP A 172 23.38 -3.01 8.18
N SER A 173 22.41 -3.20 9.09
CA SER A 173 21.16 -3.88 8.73
C SER A 173 20.33 -3.08 7.73
N PHE A 174 20.39 -1.75 7.76
CA PHE A 174 19.71 -0.90 6.80
C PHE A 174 20.28 -1.05 5.38
N GLN A 175 21.60 -1.02 5.24
CA GLN A 175 22.28 -1.29 3.98
C GLN A 175 21.96 -2.70 3.45
N THR A 176 21.98 -3.70 4.33
CA THR A 176 21.71 -5.11 3.97
C THR A 176 20.26 -5.35 3.57
N MET A 177 19.30 -4.86 4.37
CA MET A 177 17.88 -5.15 4.21
C MET A 177 17.25 -4.33 3.10
N ASN A 178 17.68 -3.09 2.92
CA ASN A 178 16.97 -2.12 2.11
C ASN A 178 17.76 -1.64 0.91
N HIS A 179 19.08 -1.85 0.86
CA HIS A 179 19.98 -1.34 -0.17
C HIS A 179 19.55 0.08 -0.58
N PRO A 180 19.74 1.07 0.30
CA PRO A 180 19.17 2.39 0.13
C PRO A 180 19.91 3.20 -0.92
N TYR A 181 19.24 4.26 -1.42
CA TYR A 181 19.90 5.34 -2.13
C TYR A 181 21.09 5.87 -1.30
N PRO A 182 22.29 6.08 -1.89
CA PRO A 182 23.53 6.33 -1.13
C PRO A 182 23.49 7.45 -0.09
N ASP A 183 22.69 8.50 -0.32
CA ASP A 183 22.60 9.67 0.57
C ASP A 183 21.61 9.50 1.73
N LEU A 184 20.98 8.32 1.86
CA LEU A 184 20.07 8.01 2.95
C LEU A 184 20.81 7.32 4.09
N SER A 185 20.50 7.73 5.33
CA SER A 185 20.99 7.07 6.54
C SER A 185 19.81 6.52 7.33
N PHE A 186 20.04 5.44 8.07
CA PHE A 186 19.02 4.89 8.95
C PHE A 186 18.56 5.92 9.99
N ALA A 187 19.52 6.68 10.55
CA ALA A 187 19.26 7.70 11.54
C ALA A 187 18.32 8.82 11.03
N SER A 188 18.52 9.29 9.79
CA SER A 188 17.68 10.34 9.20
C SER A 188 16.25 9.86 8.95
N ILE A 189 16.06 8.59 8.58
CA ILE A 189 14.72 7.99 8.39
C ILE A 189 13.97 7.94 9.71
N ILE A 190 14.59 7.43 10.78
CA ILE A 190 13.95 7.37 12.10
C ILE A 190 13.62 8.77 12.62
N ALA A 191 14.51 9.75 12.40
CA ALA A 191 14.25 11.15 12.74
C ALA A 191 13.06 11.72 11.95
N GLY A 192 12.98 11.45 10.64
CA GLY A 192 11.88 11.86 9.77
C GLY A 192 10.53 11.28 10.20
N ILE A 193 10.49 9.99 10.56
CA ILE A 193 9.29 9.34 11.10
C ILE A 193 8.83 10.03 12.40
N ARG A 194 9.74 10.29 13.33
CA ARG A 194 9.43 10.99 14.60
C ARG A 194 8.93 12.41 14.36
N GLU A 195 9.52 13.12 13.40
CA GLU A 195 9.09 14.47 13.06
C GLU A 195 7.70 14.47 12.42
N PHE A 196 7.47 13.59 11.44
CA PHE A 196 6.17 13.44 10.81
C PHE A 196 5.09 13.08 11.83
N ARG A 197 5.39 12.18 12.78
CA ARG A 197 4.41 11.82 13.82
C ARG A 197 3.98 12.99 14.70
N LYS A 198 4.83 14.00 14.91
CA LYS A 198 4.45 15.21 15.69
C LYS A 198 3.34 16.00 15.01
N ILE A 199 3.37 16.09 13.69
CA ILE A 199 2.44 16.93 12.90
C ILE A 199 1.28 16.12 12.31
N TYR A 200 1.43 14.81 12.15
CA TYR A 200 0.41 13.93 11.59
C TYR A 200 -0.63 13.56 12.64
N SER A 201 -1.90 13.83 12.35
CA SER A 201 -3.04 13.50 13.21
C SER A 201 -3.74 12.21 12.85
N GLY A 202 -3.50 11.68 11.64
CA GLY A 202 -4.10 10.43 11.19
C GLY A 202 -3.50 9.20 11.88
N ARG A 203 -4.02 8.05 11.47
CA ARG A 203 -3.60 6.75 11.99
C ARG A 203 -2.24 6.38 11.42
N MET A 204 -1.31 5.93 12.25
CA MET A 204 0.00 5.49 11.80
C MET A 204 0.17 3.98 11.98
N GLY A 205 0.80 3.34 11.00
CA GLY A 205 1.19 1.94 11.03
C GLY A 205 2.69 1.84 10.88
N ILE A 206 3.34 0.99 11.66
CA ILE A 206 4.74 0.62 11.45
C ILE A 206 4.78 -0.80 10.92
N GLN A 207 5.13 -0.94 9.63
CA GLN A 207 5.37 -2.24 9.03
C GLN A 207 6.80 -2.70 9.30
N ILE A 208 6.92 -3.95 9.76
CA ILE A 208 8.18 -4.64 9.95
C ILE A 208 8.10 -5.97 9.19
N MET A 209 8.96 -6.14 8.19
CA MET A 209 9.20 -7.39 7.49
C MET A 209 10.37 -8.11 8.14
N PHE A 210 10.09 -9.19 8.86
CA PHE A 210 11.09 -10.05 9.47
C PHE A 210 11.57 -11.13 8.51
N THR A 211 12.88 -11.35 8.51
CA THR A 211 13.60 -12.34 7.70
C THR A 211 14.78 -12.88 8.51
N GLN A 212 15.60 -13.77 7.93
CA GLN A 212 16.77 -14.31 8.63
C GLN A 212 17.82 -13.23 8.92
N GLU A 213 17.88 -12.21 8.08
CA GLU A 213 18.85 -11.12 8.06
C GLU A 213 18.59 -10.10 9.17
N ASN A 214 17.35 -9.94 9.65
CA ASN A 214 17.02 -8.96 10.70
C ASN A 214 16.41 -9.52 11.99
N LYS A 215 16.01 -10.80 12.05
CA LYS A 215 15.34 -11.37 13.23
C LYS A 215 16.13 -11.20 14.54
N GLN A 216 17.46 -11.22 14.47
CA GLN A 216 18.36 -11.02 15.61
C GLN A 216 18.28 -9.61 16.20
N GLY A 217 17.84 -8.63 15.41
CA GLY A 217 17.65 -7.25 15.85
C GLY A 217 16.25 -6.93 16.35
N ALA A 218 15.36 -7.90 16.51
CA ALA A 218 13.96 -7.66 16.89
C ALA A 218 13.81 -6.81 18.16
N GLU A 219 14.66 -7.00 19.16
CA GLU A 219 14.64 -6.18 20.39
C GLU A 219 14.98 -4.71 20.10
N LYS A 220 16.03 -4.45 19.29
CA LYS A 220 16.41 -3.09 18.87
C LYS A 220 15.29 -2.45 18.04
N ILE A 221 14.68 -3.18 17.10
CA ILE A 221 13.52 -2.69 16.33
C ILE A 221 12.39 -2.31 17.27
N ALA A 222 12.08 -3.14 18.28
CA ALA A 222 11.04 -2.84 19.26
C ALA A 222 11.35 -1.58 20.08
N GLN A 223 12.61 -1.37 20.47
CA GLN A 223 13.05 -0.14 21.16
C GLN A 223 12.91 1.09 20.25
N ILE A 224 13.27 0.98 18.97
CA ILE A 224 13.10 2.04 17.98
C ILE A 224 11.62 2.38 17.84
N VAL A 225 10.75 1.39 17.62
CA VAL A 225 9.29 1.58 17.46
C VAL A 225 8.68 2.26 18.68
N LYS A 226 9.07 1.86 19.90
CA LYS A 226 8.63 2.51 21.15
C LYS A 226 8.99 3.99 21.21
N SER A 227 10.08 4.40 20.54
CA SER A 227 10.56 5.78 20.53
C SER A 227 9.95 6.66 19.42
N LEU A 228 9.02 6.15 18.61
CA LEU A 228 8.45 6.89 17.46
C LEU A 228 7.31 7.83 17.85
N GLY A 229 6.79 7.74 19.09
CA GLY A 229 5.66 8.55 19.53
C GLY A 229 4.31 8.07 18.97
N LEU A 230 4.16 6.75 18.76
CA LEU A 230 2.89 6.14 18.38
C LEU A 230 1.82 6.39 19.46
N ARG A 231 0.57 6.50 19.02
CA ARG A 231 -0.61 6.87 19.83
C ARG A 231 -1.60 5.71 19.87
N PRO A 232 -2.58 5.71 20.81
CA PRO A 232 -3.67 4.73 20.78
C PRO A 232 -4.37 4.73 19.40
N GLY A 233 -4.55 3.54 18.82
CA GLY A 233 -5.12 3.36 17.47
C GLY A 233 -4.09 3.16 16.36
N ASP A 234 -2.83 3.53 16.60
CA ASP A 234 -1.70 3.20 15.73
C ASP A 234 -1.43 1.68 15.78
N GLN A 235 -0.79 1.15 14.73
CA GLN A 235 -0.54 -0.28 14.57
C GLN A 235 0.93 -0.60 14.40
N ILE A 236 1.33 -1.78 14.89
CA ILE A 236 2.58 -2.43 14.54
C ILE A 236 2.21 -3.67 13.71
N GLN A 237 2.68 -3.70 12.47
CA GLN A 237 2.36 -4.72 11.48
C GLN A 237 3.59 -5.60 11.26
N LEU A 238 3.63 -6.75 11.94
CA LEU A 238 4.69 -7.74 11.78
C LEU A 238 4.36 -8.69 10.63
N ASN A 239 5.32 -8.92 9.74
CA ASN A 239 5.14 -9.80 8.58
C ASN A 239 6.42 -10.57 8.24
N THR A 240 6.29 -11.61 7.42
CA THR A 240 7.40 -12.31 6.76
C THR A 240 7.12 -12.34 5.26
N PRO A 241 8.12 -12.30 4.37
CA PRO A 241 7.88 -12.35 2.94
C PRO A 241 7.34 -13.73 2.56
N LEU A 242 6.10 -13.78 2.07
CA LEU A 242 5.43 -15.03 1.66
C LEU A 242 5.59 -15.34 0.17
N ARG A 243 6.22 -14.45 -0.60
CA ARG A 243 6.52 -14.66 -2.01
C ARG A 243 7.96 -14.25 -2.27
N PRO A 244 8.71 -15.01 -3.09
CA PRO A 244 10.09 -14.67 -3.42
C PRO A 244 10.18 -13.34 -4.17
N ARG A 245 11.36 -12.72 -4.13
CA ARG A 245 11.71 -11.65 -5.05
C ARG A 245 11.85 -12.26 -6.45
N VAL A 246 11.43 -11.52 -7.47
CA VAL A 246 11.33 -12.03 -8.86
C VAL A 246 12.69 -12.52 -9.40
N ASP A 247 13.81 -11.99 -8.91
CA ASP A 247 15.16 -12.36 -9.33
C ASP A 247 15.86 -13.37 -8.40
N THR A 248 15.27 -13.70 -7.25
CA THR A 248 15.72 -14.79 -6.39
C THR A 248 14.93 -16.04 -6.75
N PHE A 249 15.49 -16.91 -7.59
CA PHE A 249 14.99 -18.27 -7.72
C PHE A 249 15.11 -18.93 -6.34
N LEU A 250 14.01 -19.52 -5.87
CA LEU A 250 13.87 -20.14 -4.55
C LEU A 250 14.90 -21.26 -4.36
N GLU A 251 16.02 -20.97 -3.71
CA GLU A 251 16.72 -21.94 -2.87
C GLU A 251 16.32 -21.65 -1.43
N ASP A 252 15.25 -22.33 -0.99
CA ASP A 252 14.87 -22.60 0.40
C ASP A 252 14.52 -21.41 1.34
N TYR A 253 13.21 -21.19 1.52
CA TYR A 253 12.61 -20.61 2.72
C TYR A 253 12.20 -21.71 3.71
#